data_AF-A0A8J5INL6-F1
#
_entry.id   AF-A0A8J5INL6-F1
#
_cell.length_a   1.000
_cell.length_b   1.000
_cell.length_c   1.000
_cell.angle_alpha   90.00
_cell.angle_beta   90.00
_cell.angle_gamma   90.00
#
_symmetry.space_group_name_H-M   'P 1'
#
loop_
_entity.id
_entity.type
_entity.pdbx_description
1 polymer ?
#
loop_
_entity_poly.entity_id
_entity_poly.type
_entity_poly.pdbx_seq_one_letter_code
_entity_poly.pdbx_strand_id
1 'polypeptide(L)' 'MHGSTCIEWDESSCRVTRMVAQSNMLAPMLQILDSLEDVSQVFEQALISPEFQWKQMLYVNAFPLRCRTSQPPPVPRLY' A
#
# COMPACT_ATOMS: atom_id res chain seq x y z
N MET A 1 3.22 17.04 -4.14
CA MET A 1 2.61 15.68 -4.24
C MET A 1 1.12 15.81 -4.05
N HIS A 2 0.33 15.35 -5.02
CA HIS A 2 -1.12 15.22 -4.88
C HIS A 2 -1.46 13.74 -4.75
N GLY A 3 -2.06 13.39 -3.62
CA GLY A 3 -2.50 12.03 -3.35
C GLY A 3 -3.81 12.02 -2.57
N SER A 4 -4.49 10.89 -2.62
CA SER A 4 -5.73 10.64 -1.90
C SER A 4 -5.70 9.24 -1.30
N THR A 5 -6.46 9.04 -0.23
CA THR A 5 -6.68 7.73 0.37
C THR A 5 -8.15 7.57 0.64
N CYS A 6 -8.74 6.53 0.05
CA CYS A 6 -10.11 6.11 0.28
C CYS A 6 -10.09 4.90 1.22
N ILE A 7 -10.89 4.96 2.28
CA ILE A 7 -11.08 3.88 3.25
C ILE A 7 -12.56 3.55 3.25
N GLU A 8 -12.88 2.32 2.88
CA GLU A 8 -14.25 1.80 2.98
C GLU A 8 -14.41 1.08 4.32
N TRP A 9 -15.40 1.52 5.07
CA TRP A 9 -15.77 0.97 6.36
C TRP A 9 -17.08 0.20 6.25
N ASP A 10 -17.10 -1.01 6.79
CA ASP A 10 -18.31 -1.81 6.93
C ASP A 10 -18.85 -1.68 8.35
N GLU A 11 -20.00 -1.02 8.48
CA GLU A 11 -20.67 -0.82 9.76
C GLU A 11 -21.17 -2.14 10.37
N SER A 12 -21.50 -3.14 9.54
CA SER A 12 -22.04 -4.42 10.03
C SER A 12 -21.00 -5.26 10.76
N SER A 13 -19.75 -5.21 10.31
CA SER A 13 -18.63 -5.93 10.93
C SER A 13 -17.71 -5.04 11.77
N CYS A 14 -17.95 -3.73 11.83
CA CYS A 14 -17.11 -2.72 12.46
C CYS A 14 -15.64 -2.82 12.02
N ARG A 15 -15.40 -2.93 10.70
CA ARG A 15 -14.07 -3.12 10.12
C ARG A 15 -13.89 -2.33 8.83
N VAL A 16 -12.64 -1.99 8.54
CA VAL A 16 -12.24 -1.56 7.20
C VAL A 16 -12.26 -2.76 6.26
N THR A 17 -12.96 -2.64 5.15
CA THR A 17 -13.07 -3.68 4.12
C THR A 17 -12.14 -3.41 2.94
N ARG A 18 -11.86 -2.14 2.66
CA ARG A 18 -11.01 -1.73 1.54
C ARG A 18 -10.26 -0.46 1.86
N MET A 19 -9.02 -0.39 1.40
CA MET A 19 -8.21 0.82 1.44
C MET A 19 -7.54 0.99 0.09
N VAL A 20 -7.72 2.16 -0.52
CA VAL A 20 -7.11 2.51 -1.81
C VAL A 20 -6.37 3.81 -1.62
N ALA A 21 -5.06 3.80 -1.84
CA ALA A 21 -4.25 5.00 -1.86
C ALA A 21 -3.75 5.26 -3.28
N GLN A 22 -3.76 6.53 -3.70
CA GLN A 22 -3.29 6.96 -5.00
C GLN A 22 -2.44 8.22 -4.83
N SER A 23 -1.36 8.34 -5.59
CA SER A 23 -0.54 9.55 -5.63
C SER A 23 0.15 9.65 -6.98
N ASN A 24 0.23 10.87 -7.53
CA ASN A 24 1.08 11.13 -8.69
C ASN A 24 2.50 11.42 -8.20
N MET A 25 3.34 10.38 -8.13
CA MET A 25 4.74 10.51 -7.72
C MET A 25 5.65 10.99 -8.85
N LEU A 26 5.21 10.87 -10.12
CA LEU A 26 6.01 11.26 -11.28
C LEU A 26 6.16 12.78 -11.40
N ALA A 27 5.05 13.52 -11.31
CA ALA A 27 5.04 14.98 -11.46
C ALA A 27 6.00 15.73 -10.51
N PRO A 28 6.03 15.46 -9.19
CA PRO A 28 6.97 16.13 -8.30
C PRO A 28 8.42 15.72 -8.55
N MET A 29 8.69 14.47 -8.95
CA MET A 29 10.06 14.02 -9.23
C MET A 29 10.59 14.65 -10.51
N LEU A 30 9.75 14.79 -11.54
CA LEU A 30 10.08 15.53 -12.75
C LEU A 30 10.34 17.00 -12.49
N GLN A 31 9.59 17.65 -11.59
CA GLN A 31 9.84 19.05 -11.22
C GLN A 31 11.19 19.25 -10.52
N ILE A 32 11.68 18.24 -9.80
CA ILE A 32 12.94 18.33 -9.04
C ILE A 32 14.14 18.00 -9.92
N LEU A 33 14.04 16.94 -10.73
CA LEU A 33 15.16 16.41 -11.51
C LEU A 33 15.22 16.94 -12.94
N ASP A 34 14.09 17.44 -13.46
CA ASP A 34 13.93 17.95 -14.84
C ASP A 34 14.42 16.97 -15.94
N SER A 35 14.47 15.67 -15.60
CA SER A 35 15.00 14.61 -16.46
C SER A 35 14.20 13.34 -16.22
N LEU A 36 13.59 12.80 -17.29
CA LEU A 36 12.84 11.55 -17.21
C LEU A 36 13.76 10.35 -16.96
N GLU A 37 14.99 10.40 -17.46
CA GLU A 37 16.00 9.35 -17.27
C GLU A 37 16.40 9.27 -15.79
N ASP A 38 16.67 10.40 -15.16
CA ASP A 38 17.02 10.46 -13.74
C ASP A 38 15.84 10.03 -12.85
N VAL A 39 14.62 10.44 -13.21
CA VAL A 39 13.40 9.98 -12.53
C VAL A 39 13.25 8.46 -12.64
N SER A 40 13.49 7.88 -13.82
CA SER A 40 13.45 6.43 -14.04
C SER A 40 14.47 5.72 -13.15
N GLN A 41 15.69 6.26 -13.06
CA GLN A 41 16.76 5.68 -12.23
C GLN A 41 16.40 5.72 -10.73
N VAL A 42 15.79 6.81 -10.24
CA VAL A 42 15.32 6.88 -8.85
C VAL A 42 14.28 5.80 -8.57
N PHE A 43 13.33 5.61 -9.48
CA PHE A 43 12.31 4.59 -9.29
C PHE A 43 12.82 3.17 -9.55
N GLU A 44 13.94 2.95 -10.22
CA GLU A 44 14.52 1.62 -10.43
C GLU A 44 14.79 0.91 -9.08
N GLN A 45 15.43 1.62 -8.15
CA GLN A 45 15.78 1.11 -6.82
C GLN A 45 14.73 1.40 -5.74
N ALA A 46 13.69 2.17 -6.04
CA ALA A 46 12.64 2.50 -5.08
C ALA A 46 11.75 1.28 -4.74
N LEU A 47 11.33 1.21 -3.47
CA LEU A 47 10.34 0.23 -2.99
C LEU A 47 8.93 0.50 -3.54
N ILE A 48 8.68 1.72 -4.00
CA ILE A 48 7.40 2.18 -4.51
C ILE A 48 7.54 2.51 -6.00
N SER A 49 6.53 2.19 -6.78
CA SER A 49 6.45 2.56 -8.20
C SER A 49 6.01 4.03 -8.36
N PRO A 50 6.23 4.61 -9.55
CA PRO A 50 5.72 5.96 -9.87
C PRO A 50 4.20 6.09 -9.70
N GLU A 51 3.45 5.00 -9.80
CA GLU A 51 1.99 4.91 -9.62
C GLU A 51 1.57 4.72 -8.15
N PHE A 52 2.50 4.92 -7.21
CA PHE A 52 2.26 4.80 -5.77
C PHE A 52 1.88 3.38 -5.33
N GLN A 53 2.37 2.36 -6.04
CA GLN A 53 2.21 0.96 -5.67
C GLN A 53 3.49 0.40 -5.09
N TRP A 54 3.40 -0.40 -4.03
CA TRP A 54 4.57 -1.13 -3.54
C TRP A 54 5.04 -2.09 -4.62
N LYS A 55 6.30 -2.01 -5.02
CA LYS A 55 6.90 -3.05 -5.84
C LYS A 55 6.88 -4.32 -5.01
N GLN A 56 6.20 -5.36 -5.51
CA GLN A 56 6.27 -6.69 -4.93
C GLN A 56 7.71 -7.19 -5.06
N MET A 57 8.56 -6.89 -4.08
CA MET A 57 9.80 -7.62 -3.92
C MET A 57 9.41 -9.06 -3.56
N LEU A 58 9.92 -10.03 -4.32
CA LEU A 58 9.71 -11.46 -4.11
C LEU A 58 10.42 -11.98 -2.84
N TYR A 59 10.35 -11.24 -1.74
CA TYR A 59 10.73 -11.73 -0.42
C TYR A 59 9.49 -11.81 0.46
N VAL A 60 9.18 -13.06 0.81
CA VAL A 60 8.34 -13.56 1.92
C VAL A 60 7.83 -12.44 2.82
N ASN A 61 6.50 -12.33 2.91
CA ASN A 61 5.73 -11.33 3.64
C ASN A 61 5.32 -10.09 2.83
N ALA A 62 4.77 -10.30 1.62
CA ALA A 62 3.62 -9.49 1.25
C ALA A 62 2.49 -9.82 2.24
N PHE A 63 2.54 -9.26 3.45
CA PHE A 63 1.32 -9.06 4.21
C PHE A 63 0.51 -8.10 3.33
N PRO A 64 -0.59 -8.53 2.68
CA PRO A 64 -1.61 -7.54 2.41
C PRO A 64 -1.84 -6.83 3.76
N LEU A 65 -2.04 -5.52 3.74
CA LEU A 65 -2.63 -4.83 4.89
C LEU A 65 -4.07 -5.35 5.05
N ARG A 66 -4.23 -6.65 5.30
CA ARG A 66 -5.44 -7.26 5.77
C ARG A 66 -5.55 -6.76 7.20
N CYS A 67 -6.53 -5.90 7.43
CA CYS A 67 -7.04 -5.69 8.76
C CYS A 67 -7.22 -7.07 9.39
N ARG A 68 -6.44 -7.33 10.44
CA ARG A 68 -6.41 -8.60 11.18
C ARG A 68 -7.86 -8.96 11.49
N THR A 69 -8.39 -9.99 10.82
CA THR A 69 -9.69 -10.55 11.18
C THR A 69 -9.54 -11.06 12.60
N SER A 70 -10.16 -10.36 13.55
CA SER A 70 -10.35 -10.85 14.90
C SER A 70 -11.37 -11.98 14.83
N GLN A 71 -10.92 -13.14 14.37
CA GLN A 71 -11.44 -14.36 14.94
C GLN A 71 -10.82 -14.47 16.33
N PRO A 72 -11.64 -14.61 17.40
CA PRO A 72 -11.09 -15.03 18.68
C PRO A 72 -10.36 -16.37 18.49
N PRO A 73 -9.22 -16.61 19.16
CA PRO A 73 -8.55 -17.90 19.10
C PRO A 73 -9.55 -19.00 19.49
N PRO A 74 -9.54 -20.17 18.83
CA PRO A 74 -10.41 -21.26 19.22
C PRO A 74 -10.11 -21.61 20.68
N VAL A 75 -11.14 -21.51 21.54
CA VAL A 75 -11.04 -21.83 22.96
C VAL A 75 -10.62 -23.30 23.07
N PRO A 76 -9.52 -23.63 23.76
CA PRO A 76 -9.15 -25.02 23.98
C PRO A 76 -10.27 -25.68 24.78
N ARG A 77 -10.95 -26.67 24.17
CA ARG A 77 -11.85 -27.56 24.91
C ARG A 77 -10.97 -28.47 25.76
N LEU A 78 -10.81 -28.10 27.04
CA LEU A 78 -10.31 -29.01 28.06
C LEU A 78 -11.47 -29.97 28.40
N TYR A 79 -11.45 -31.14 27.77
CA TYR A 79 -12.07 -32.35 28.30
C TYR A 79 -10.95 -33.36 28.56
#